data_AF-A0AAP2MNM6-F1
#
_entry.id   AF-A0AAP2MNM6-F1
#
_cell.length_a   1.000
_cell.length_b   1.000
_cell.length_c   1.000
_cell.angle_alpha   90.00
_cell.angle_beta   90.00
_cell.angle_gamma   90.00
#
_symmetry.space_group_name_H-M   'P 1'
#
loop_
_entity.id
_entity.type
_entity.pdbx_description
1 polymer ?
#
loop_
_entity_poly.entity_id
_entity_poly.type
_entity_poly.pdbx_seq_one_letter_code
_entity_poly.pdbx_strand_id
1 'polypeptide(L)'
;MNRPLTSRERKSISAAENRAQECFIEPRVEFDNADCRKWLPKVESESVQLVLIDPPYLISDRKYPSEGKKFVDLDARLNMGWWDHHDDKSLEAAVAESMRVLAPGGRMVCFYDVWKITTLRSLLEKAGFKQFRVIQWLKTSPMPRAASTNTLSNASEYAVTAVKGSNATFNHFYHRGIFEFPIERVRSHPTQKPVPLVEELIRTYSNPGDTVLDCFAGSGTTAVAAIQTGRYFKGCERDWTYFYAAEQRIFKSLEDRRAKLSVPQSGLLNDRAEFEGVSLQK
;
A
#
# COMPACT_ATOMS: atom_id res chain seq x y z
N MET A 1 -14.81 19.91 -36.86
CA MET A 1 -15.56 19.49 -35.67
C MET A 1 -14.64 18.61 -34.83
N ASN A 2 -14.41 18.94 -33.55
CA ASN A 2 -13.63 18.06 -32.69
C ASN A 2 -14.42 16.79 -32.37
N ARG A 3 -13.80 15.62 -32.58
CA ARG A 3 -14.40 14.33 -32.25
C ARG A 3 -14.52 14.18 -30.72
N PRO A 4 -15.49 13.42 -30.20
CA PRO A 4 -15.58 13.12 -28.77
C PRO A 4 -14.33 12.39 -28.28
N LEU A 5 -13.88 12.69 -27.06
CA LEU A 5 -12.76 12.01 -26.42
C LEU A 5 -13.07 10.53 -26.16
N THR A 6 -12.09 9.67 -26.42
CA THR A 6 -12.12 8.25 -26.04
C THR A 6 -12.11 8.09 -24.53
N SER A 7 -12.50 6.89 -24.05
CA SER A 7 -12.42 6.54 -22.62
C SER A 7 -10.99 6.59 -22.08
N ARG A 8 -10.02 6.19 -22.91
CA ARG A 8 -8.59 6.25 -22.58
C ARG A 8 -8.10 7.70 -22.42
N GLU A 9 -8.44 8.59 -23.35
CA GLU A 9 -8.10 10.01 -23.27
C GLU A 9 -8.71 10.68 -22.03
N ARG A 10 -10.00 10.41 -21.76
CA ARG A 10 -10.67 10.90 -20.53
C ARG A 10 -9.98 10.44 -19.25
N LYS A 11 -9.55 9.18 -19.18
CA LYS A 11 -8.81 8.65 -18.03
C LYS A 11 -7.44 9.29 -17.87
N SER A 12 -6.71 9.50 -18.95
CA SER A 12 -5.41 10.17 -18.90
C SER A 12 -5.52 11.62 -18.41
N ILE A 13 -6.53 12.37 -18.87
CA ILE A 13 -6.79 13.74 -18.41
C ILE A 13 -7.11 13.75 -16.92
N SER A 14 -8.06 12.92 -16.48
CA SER A 14 -8.42 12.82 -15.06
C SER A 14 -7.24 12.42 -14.17
N ALA A 15 -6.35 11.53 -14.64
CA ALA A 15 -5.15 11.17 -13.89
C ALA A 15 -4.15 12.34 -13.78
N ALA A 16 -4.01 13.16 -14.83
CA ALA A 16 -3.17 14.36 -14.81
C ALA A 16 -3.74 15.45 -13.88
N GLU A 17 -5.05 15.66 -13.92
CA GLU A 17 -5.77 16.56 -13.01
C GLU A 17 -5.61 16.15 -11.55
N ASN A 18 -5.80 14.85 -11.25
CA ASN A 18 -5.55 14.31 -9.93
C ASN A 18 -4.10 14.59 -9.48
N ARG A 19 -3.12 14.38 -10.37
CA ARG A 19 -1.70 14.63 -10.07
C ARG A 19 -1.42 16.10 -9.74
N ALA A 20 -2.06 17.03 -10.45
CA ALA A 20 -1.96 18.45 -10.17
C ALA A 20 -2.60 18.81 -8.81
N GLN A 21 -3.74 18.21 -8.49
CA GLN A 21 -4.43 18.41 -7.21
C GLN A 21 -3.62 17.92 -6.01
N GLU A 22 -2.79 16.87 -6.16
CA GLU A 22 -1.92 16.38 -5.09
C GLU A 22 -1.17 17.54 -4.45
N CYS A 23 -0.65 18.50 -5.23
CA CYS A 23 0.13 19.67 -4.81
C CYS A 23 -0.59 20.71 -3.95
N PHE A 24 -1.90 20.59 -3.71
CA PHE A 24 -2.67 21.56 -2.93
C PHE A 24 -3.28 20.98 -1.65
N ILE A 25 -3.12 19.67 -1.43
CA ILE A 25 -3.66 19.01 -0.24
C ILE A 25 -2.64 19.09 0.90
N GLU A 26 -3.05 19.74 2.00
CA GLU A 26 -2.34 19.71 3.27
C GLU A 26 -2.43 18.31 3.89
N PRO A 27 -1.30 17.66 4.22
CA PRO A 27 -1.30 16.30 4.72
C PRO A 27 -1.90 16.23 6.13
N ARG A 28 -2.69 15.18 6.39
CA ARG A 28 -3.25 14.84 7.70
C ARG A 28 -2.89 13.40 8.04
N VAL A 29 -2.40 13.18 9.26
CA VAL A 29 -1.91 11.89 9.73
C VAL A 29 -2.46 11.61 11.12
N GLU A 30 -3.08 10.44 11.26
CA GLU A 30 -3.46 9.83 12.54
C GLU A 30 -2.62 8.54 12.68
N PHE A 31 -1.69 8.50 13.62
CA PHE A 31 -0.77 7.37 13.78
C PHE A 31 -0.54 7.07 15.26
N ASP A 32 -0.93 5.87 15.69
CA ASP A 32 -0.89 5.47 17.10
C ASP A 32 -0.03 4.22 17.32
N ASN A 33 0.62 4.15 18.49
CA ASN A 33 1.19 2.89 18.96
C ASN A 33 0.08 2.02 19.55
N ALA A 34 -0.35 1.00 18.81
CA ALA A 34 -1.47 0.16 19.21
C ALA A 34 -1.51 -1.19 18.49
N ASP A 35 -2.16 -2.16 19.13
CA ASP A 35 -2.57 -3.39 18.48
C ASP A 35 -3.76 -3.11 17.53
N CYS A 36 -3.68 -3.58 16.29
CA CYS A 36 -4.71 -3.31 15.27
C CYS A 36 -6.11 -3.74 15.72
N ARG A 37 -6.23 -4.82 16.51
CA ARG A 37 -7.51 -5.33 17.03
C ARG A 37 -8.17 -4.38 18.03
N LYS A 38 -7.38 -3.52 18.68
CA LYS A 38 -7.85 -2.51 19.62
C LYS A 38 -8.01 -1.14 18.99
N TRP A 39 -7.22 -0.85 17.96
CA TRP A 39 -7.21 0.43 17.27
C TRP A 39 -8.32 0.54 16.22
N LEU A 40 -8.46 -0.47 15.34
CA LEU A 40 -9.45 -0.45 14.26
C LEU A 40 -10.90 -0.22 14.71
N PRO A 41 -11.39 -0.80 15.84
CA PRO A 41 -12.75 -0.53 16.33
C PRO A 41 -13.03 0.94 16.66
N LYS A 42 -11.99 1.77 16.87
CA LYS A 42 -12.12 3.21 17.14
C LYS A 42 -12.21 4.04 15.87
N VAL A 43 -11.81 3.48 14.73
CA VAL A 43 -11.89 4.16 13.43
C VAL A 43 -13.35 4.22 13.00
N GLU A 44 -13.80 5.39 12.57
CA GLU A 44 -15.17 5.62 12.12
C GLU A 44 -15.55 4.71 10.94
N SER A 45 -16.77 4.21 10.92
CA SER A 45 -17.29 3.41 9.81
C SER A 45 -17.34 4.26 8.53
N GLU A 46 -17.06 3.63 7.39
CA GLU A 46 -17.16 4.26 6.06
C GLU A 46 -16.33 5.56 5.88
N SER A 47 -15.23 5.69 6.63
CA SER A 47 -14.35 6.87 6.65
C SER A 47 -13.09 6.74 5.77
N VAL A 48 -12.82 5.56 5.22
CA VAL A 48 -11.57 5.23 4.50
C VAL A 48 -11.85 4.82 3.06
N GLN A 49 -11.03 5.25 2.10
CA GLN A 49 -11.19 4.88 0.68
C GLN A 49 -10.25 3.74 0.27
N LEU A 50 -9.07 3.65 0.88
CA LEU A 50 -8.08 2.62 0.58
C LEU A 50 -7.51 2.04 1.87
N VAL A 51 -7.67 0.74 2.09
CA VAL A 51 -6.89 -0.02 3.07
C VAL A 51 -5.72 -0.66 2.33
N LEU A 52 -4.49 -0.35 2.72
CA LEU A 52 -3.27 -0.92 2.15
C LEU A 52 -2.44 -1.47 3.30
N ILE A 53 -2.35 -2.79 3.41
CA ILE A 53 -1.70 -3.46 4.54
C ILE A 53 -0.70 -4.54 4.09
N ASP A 54 0.30 -4.77 4.95
CA ASP A 54 1.29 -5.84 4.83
C ASP A 54 1.40 -6.59 6.18
N PRO A 55 0.40 -7.41 6.53
CA PRO A 55 0.37 -8.13 7.80
C PRO A 55 1.55 -9.12 7.93
N PRO A 56 1.94 -9.53 9.14
CA PRO A 56 2.90 -10.61 9.33
C PRO A 56 2.42 -11.91 8.66
N TYR A 57 3.34 -12.64 8.02
CA TYR A 57 2.99 -13.81 7.19
C TYR A 57 3.05 -15.12 7.97
N LEU A 58 3.50 -15.12 9.22
CA LEU A 58 3.69 -16.31 10.06
C LEU A 58 4.58 -17.36 9.36
N ILE A 59 5.69 -16.91 8.77
CA ILE A 59 6.65 -17.78 8.07
C ILE A 59 7.54 -18.49 9.09
N SER A 60 7.85 -17.82 10.20
CA SER A 60 8.70 -18.31 11.28
C SER A 60 8.09 -19.51 12.04
N ASP A 61 6.79 -19.78 11.86
CA ASP A 61 6.08 -20.93 12.43
C ASP A 61 6.00 -22.16 11.50
N ARG A 62 6.68 -22.14 10.34
CA ARG A 62 6.73 -23.30 9.43
C ARG A 62 7.42 -24.50 10.11
N LYS A 63 6.63 -25.43 10.64
CA LYS A 63 7.09 -26.79 10.96
C LYS A 63 7.16 -27.59 9.67
N TYR A 64 8.37 -27.89 9.18
CA TYR A 64 8.53 -28.87 8.12
C TYR A 64 8.28 -30.28 8.69
N PRO A 65 7.40 -31.10 8.10
CA PRO A 65 7.34 -32.52 8.45
C PRO A 65 8.67 -33.15 8.02
N SER A 66 9.49 -33.54 8.99
CA SER A 66 10.60 -34.44 8.74
C SER A 66 10.17 -35.83 9.19
N GLU A 67 10.03 -36.75 8.24
CA GLU A 67 9.86 -38.16 8.57
C GLU A 67 11.10 -38.63 9.33
N GLY A 68 10.94 -38.91 10.62
CA GLY A 68 11.88 -39.72 11.39
C GLY A 68 13.12 -39.04 11.99
N LYS A 69 13.26 -37.71 11.99
CA LYS A 69 14.32 -37.03 12.76
C LYS A 69 13.74 -35.91 13.62
N LYS A 70 14.30 -35.72 14.82
CA LYS A 70 13.89 -34.70 15.80
C LYS A 70 13.60 -33.38 15.10
N PHE A 71 12.49 -32.72 15.48
CA PHE A 71 12.18 -31.35 15.08
C PHE A 71 13.46 -30.51 15.18
N VAL A 72 13.99 -30.11 14.02
CA VAL A 72 15.11 -29.18 13.97
C VAL A 72 14.48 -27.80 14.08
N ASP A 73 14.85 -27.04 15.10
CA ASP A 73 14.50 -25.61 15.16
C ASP A 73 14.86 -24.99 13.81
N LEU A 74 13.93 -24.19 13.28
CA LEU A 74 14.06 -23.56 11.98
C LEU A 74 15.40 -22.82 11.89
N ASP A 75 16.14 -23.04 10.80
CA ASP A 75 17.41 -22.38 10.49
C ASP A 75 17.32 -20.90 10.87
N ALA A 76 18.23 -20.41 11.73
CA ALA A 76 18.24 -19.02 12.22
C ALA A 76 18.21 -17.98 11.07
N ARG A 77 18.53 -18.40 9.84
CA ARG A 77 18.44 -17.62 8.59
C ARG A 77 17.02 -17.37 8.08
N LEU A 78 16.00 -18.11 8.53
CA LEU A 78 14.59 -17.96 8.17
C LEU A 78 13.75 -17.30 9.26
N ASN A 79 14.32 -17.04 10.43
CA ASN A 79 13.66 -16.31 11.50
C ASN A 79 13.54 -14.83 11.11
N MET A 80 12.33 -14.41 10.74
CA MET A 80 12.04 -13.03 10.32
C MET A 80 11.97 -12.06 11.51
N GLY A 81 11.93 -12.60 12.73
CA GLY A 81 11.81 -11.88 14.00
C GLY A 81 10.59 -12.31 14.79
N TRP A 82 10.54 -11.93 16.08
CA TRP A 82 9.45 -12.34 16.97
C TRP A 82 8.06 -11.84 16.55
N TRP A 83 8.02 -10.77 15.73
CA TRP A 83 6.80 -10.17 15.19
C TRP A 83 6.06 -11.09 14.19
N ASP A 84 6.71 -12.15 13.71
CA ASP A 84 6.20 -13.12 12.74
C ASP A 84 5.73 -14.44 13.40
N HIS A 85 5.50 -14.47 14.72
CA HIS A 85 4.94 -15.64 15.43
C HIS A 85 3.45 -15.48 15.80
N HIS A 86 2.66 -16.53 15.53
CA HIS A 86 1.35 -16.87 16.11
C HIS A 86 0.27 -15.77 16.21
N ASP A 87 -0.14 -15.11 15.12
CA ASP A 87 -1.29 -14.18 15.20
C ASP A 87 -2.19 -14.10 13.95
N ASP A 88 -2.74 -15.24 13.51
CA ASP A 88 -3.78 -15.28 12.47
C ASP A 88 -5.01 -14.40 12.82
N LYS A 89 -5.26 -14.17 14.11
CA LYS A 89 -6.40 -13.37 14.60
C LYS A 89 -6.28 -11.89 14.24
N SER A 90 -5.06 -11.37 14.13
CA SER A 90 -4.86 -9.97 13.71
C SER A 90 -5.23 -9.77 12.25
N LEU A 91 -4.95 -10.75 11.36
CA LEU A 91 -5.38 -10.69 9.96
C LEU A 91 -6.91 -10.78 9.84
N GLU A 92 -7.55 -11.73 10.53
CA GLU A 92 -9.01 -11.87 10.50
C GLU A 92 -9.69 -10.59 11.00
N ALA A 93 -9.23 -10.04 12.14
CA ALA A 93 -9.77 -8.78 12.67
C ALA A 93 -9.54 -7.61 11.71
N ALA A 94 -8.35 -7.49 11.11
CA ALA A 94 -8.05 -6.44 10.15
C ALA A 94 -8.95 -6.53 8.92
N VAL A 95 -9.16 -7.73 8.36
CA VAL A 95 -10.05 -7.93 7.20
C VAL A 95 -11.51 -7.60 7.56
N ALA A 96 -12.00 -8.06 8.71
CA ALA A 96 -13.37 -7.79 9.14
C ALA A 96 -13.62 -6.30 9.37
N GLU A 97 -12.76 -5.63 10.13
CA GLU A 97 -12.89 -4.20 10.40
C GLU A 97 -12.65 -3.35 9.14
N SER A 98 -11.81 -3.80 8.20
CA SER A 98 -11.62 -3.14 6.90
C SER A 98 -12.94 -2.99 6.14
N MET A 99 -13.81 -4.00 6.17
CA MET A 99 -15.12 -3.92 5.53
C MET A 99 -16.03 -2.86 6.17
N ARG A 100 -15.90 -2.64 7.49
CA ARG A 100 -16.67 -1.62 8.21
C ARG A 100 -16.15 -0.21 7.92
N VAL A 101 -14.84 0.01 8.02
CA VAL A 101 -14.22 1.34 7.89
C VAL A 101 -14.13 1.82 6.44
N LEU A 102 -14.09 0.92 5.46
CA LEU A 102 -14.10 1.30 4.05
C LEU A 102 -15.44 1.96 3.67
N ALA A 103 -15.39 3.08 2.97
CA ALA A 103 -16.54 3.68 2.31
C ALA A 103 -17.05 2.75 1.18
N PRO A 104 -18.32 2.88 0.75
CA PRO A 104 -18.80 2.19 -0.45
C PRO A 104 -17.91 2.46 -1.66
N GLY A 105 -17.51 1.41 -2.40
CA GLY A 105 -16.53 1.50 -3.48
C GLY A 105 -15.06 1.51 -3.00
N GLY A 106 -14.82 1.56 -1.70
CA GLY A 106 -13.48 1.46 -1.11
C GLY A 106 -12.79 0.14 -1.42
N ARG A 107 -11.46 0.17 -1.45
CA ARG A 107 -10.63 -0.98 -1.85
C ARG A 107 -9.69 -1.39 -0.71
N MET A 108 -9.52 -2.70 -0.57
CA MET A 108 -8.44 -3.29 0.20
C MET A 108 -7.35 -3.79 -0.75
N VAL A 109 -6.10 -3.56 -0.38
CA VAL A 109 -4.89 -4.16 -0.96
C VAL A 109 -4.12 -4.79 0.20
N CYS A 110 -4.04 -6.11 0.20
CA CYS A 110 -3.36 -6.86 1.26
C CYS A 110 -2.23 -7.66 0.64
N PHE A 111 -0.99 -7.27 0.94
CA PHE A 111 0.17 -8.08 0.61
C PHE A 111 0.18 -9.35 1.45
N TYR A 112 0.53 -10.48 0.84
CA TYR A 112 0.52 -11.76 1.55
C TYR A 112 1.40 -12.82 0.86
N ASP A 113 1.78 -13.84 1.63
CA ASP A 113 2.48 -15.00 1.09
C ASP A 113 1.62 -15.70 0.02
N VAL A 114 2.18 -15.90 -1.16
CA VAL A 114 1.56 -16.61 -2.29
C VAL A 114 1.04 -17.99 -1.90
N TRP A 115 1.73 -18.67 -0.98
CA TRP A 115 1.35 -20.00 -0.52
C TRP A 115 0.18 -19.99 0.48
N LYS A 116 -0.15 -18.82 1.05
CA LYS A 116 -1.25 -18.63 2.00
C LYS A 116 -2.40 -17.80 1.44
N ILE A 117 -2.35 -17.47 0.14
CA ILE A 117 -3.33 -16.57 -0.51
C ILE A 117 -4.77 -17.10 -0.45
N THR A 118 -4.95 -18.42 -0.37
CA THR A 118 -6.27 -19.07 -0.19
C THR A 118 -6.89 -18.75 1.17
N THR A 119 -6.10 -18.69 2.24
CA THR A 119 -6.59 -18.27 3.57
C THR A 119 -7.08 -16.83 3.55
N LEU A 120 -6.28 -15.92 2.97
CA LEU A 120 -6.66 -14.52 2.82
C LEU A 120 -7.93 -14.37 1.96
N ARG A 121 -8.00 -15.11 0.84
CA ARG A 121 -9.18 -15.17 -0.03
C ARG A 121 -10.44 -15.50 0.76
N SER A 122 -10.42 -16.56 1.56
CA SER A 122 -11.58 -16.99 2.35
C SER A 122 -12.00 -15.97 3.40
N LEU A 123 -11.04 -15.32 4.07
CA LEU A 123 -11.34 -14.24 5.02
C LEU A 123 -12.02 -13.05 4.34
N LEU A 124 -11.51 -12.63 3.17
CA LEU A 124 -12.10 -11.53 2.41
C LEU A 124 -13.51 -11.86 1.90
N GLU A 125 -13.74 -13.09 1.43
CA GLU A 125 -15.08 -13.57 1.02
C GLU A 125 -16.06 -13.57 2.19
N LYS A 126 -15.64 -14.12 3.34
CA LYS A 126 -16.44 -14.15 4.58
C LYS A 126 -16.81 -12.74 5.05
N ALA A 127 -15.90 -11.77 4.91
CA ALA A 127 -16.16 -10.37 5.24
C ALA A 127 -17.08 -9.65 4.22
N GLY A 128 -17.32 -10.23 3.04
CA GLY A 128 -18.24 -9.69 2.05
C GLY A 128 -17.59 -8.83 0.96
N PHE A 129 -16.27 -8.87 0.81
CA PHE A 129 -15.57 -8.22 -0.30
C PHE A 129 -15.92 -8.85 -1.65
N LYS A 130 -15.72 -8.09 -2.74
CA LYS A 130 -16.00 -8.50 -4.13
C LYS A 130 -14.85 -8.11 -5.06
N GLN A 131 -14.96 -8.49 -6.35
CA GLN A 131 -14.08 -8.04 -7.44
C GLN A 131 -12.58 -8.31 -7.23
N PHE A 132 -12.25 -9.55 -6.90
CA PHE A 132 -10.90 -9.93 -6.53
C PHE A 132 -9.92 -9.90 -7.70
N ARG A 133 -8.73 -9.35 -7.48
CA ARG A 133 -7.59 -9.41 -8.41
C ARG A 133 -6.30 -9.67 -7.63
N VAL A 134 -5.28 -10.11 -8.34
CA VAL A 134 -3.92 -10.27 -7.80
C VAL A 134 -3.03 -9.18 -8.37
N ILE A 135 -2.21 -8.62 -7.50
CA ILE A 135 -1.12 -7.71 -7.81
C ILE A 135 0.18 -8.48 -7.62
N GLN A 136 1.15 -8.27 -8.51
CA GLN A 136 2.51 -8.76 -8.42
C GLN A 136 3.45 -7.55 -8.32
N TRP A 137 4.26 -7.50 -7.27
CA TRP A 137 5.45 -6.69 -7.25
C TRP A 137 6.62 -7.53 -7.77
N LEU A 138 7.13 -7.16 -8.94
CA LEU A 138 8.35 -7.72 -9.51
C LEU A 138 9.55 -6.86 -9.10
N LYS A 139 10.44 -7.44 -8.30
CA LYS A 139 11.67 -6.82 -7.81
C LYS A 139 12.66 -6.71 -8.96
N THR A 140 12.99 -5.48 -9.37
CA THR A 140 13.96 -5.24 -10.46
C THR A 140 15.41 -5.41 -10.02
N SER A 141 15.67 -5.46 -8.71
CA SER A 141 16.98 -5.74 -8.10
C SER A 141 16.86 -6.77 -6.98
N PRO A 142 16.47 -8.02 -7.28
CA PRO A 142 16.31 -9.05 -6.27
C PRO A 142 17.68 -9.47 -5.71
N MET A 143 17.74 -9.82 -4.43
CA MET A 143 18.97 -10.34 -3.82
C MET A 143 19.39 -11.63 -4.54
N PRO A 144 20.63 -11.72 -5.07
CA PRO A 144 21.11 -12.95 -5.69
C PRO A 144 21.13 -14.10 -4.68
N ARG A 145 20.66 -15.29 -5.07
CA ARG A 145 20.81 -16.49 -4.26
C ARG A 145 22.12 -17.18 -4.63
N ALA A 146 23.05 -17.23 -3.69
CA ALA A 146 24.24 -18.09 -3.79
C ALA A 146 23.85 -19.54 -3.43
N ALA A 147 23.16 -20.22 -4.35
CA ALA A 147 22.74 -21.61 -4.17
C ALA A 147 23.11 -22.43 -5.41
N SER A 148 23.66 -23.63 -5.21
CA SER A 148 24.09 -24.52 -6.30
C SER A 148 22.94 -25.37 -6.87
N THR A 149 21.79 -25.44 -6.20
CA THR A 149 20.69 -26.37 -6.54
C THR A 149 19.34 -25.69 -6.73
N ASN A 150 19.09 -24.52 -6.11
CA ASN A 150 17.85 -23.76 -6.27
C ASN A 150 18.14 -22.26 -6.41
N THR A 151 18.38 -21.84 -7.65
CA THR A 151 18.80 -20.48 -8.04
C THR A 151 17.64 -19.52 -8.30
N LEU A 152 16.39 -19.99 -8.25
CA LEU A 152 15.22 -19.13 -8.44
C LEU A 152 15.18 -18.06 -7.34
N SER A 153 15.28 -16.80 -7.75
CA SER A 153 15.24 -15.67 -6.83
C SER A 153 13.79 -15.43 -6.37
N ASN A 154 13.63 -15.00 -5.12
CA ASN A 154 12.34 -14.53 -4.60
C ASN A 154 12.04 -13.12 -5.12
N ALA A 155 12.01 -12.98 -6.45
CA ALA A 155 11.85 -11.70 -7.14
C ALA A 155 10.40 -11.23 -7.19
N SER A 156 9.42 -12.06 -6.83
CA SER A 156 8.01 -11.68 -6.82
C SER A 156 7.43 -11.67 -5.41
N GLU A 157 6.71 -10.60 -5.09
CA GLU A 157 5.76 -10.52 -3.97
C GLU A 157 4.37 -10.30 -4.53
N TYR A 158 3.35 -10.73 -3.79
CA TYR A 158 1.97 -10.69 -4.25
C TYR A 158 1.07 -9.96 -3.25
N ALA A 159 0.02 -9.33 -3.77
CA ALA A 159 -1.07 -8.80 -2.98
C ALA A 159 -2.42 -9.19 -3.58
N VAL A 160 -3.42 -9.40 -2.73
CA VAL A 160 -4.81 -9.52 -3.15
C VAL A 160 -5.45 -8.16 -3.04
N THR A 161 -6.16 -7.75 -4.09
CA THR A 161 -7.06 -6.60 -4.02
C THR A 161 -8.52 -7.02 -4.09
N ALA A 162 -9.34 -6.36 -3.29
CA ALA A 162 -10.77 -6.62 -3.17
C ALA A 162 -11.53 -5.31 -2.91
N VAL A 163 -12.82 -5.26 -3.26
CA VAL A 163 -13.65 -4.05 -3.23
C VAL A 163 -14.86 -4.23 -2.31
N LYS A 164 -15.18 -3.19 -1.52
CA LYS A 164 -16.46 -3.08 -0.82
C LYS A 164 -17.54 -2.64 -1.81
N GLY A 165 -18.39 -3.58 -2.22
CA GLY A 165 -19.50 -3.31 -3.15
C GLY A 165 -19.05 -3.15 -4.61
N SER A 166 -19.53 -2.08 -5.26
CA SER A 166 -19.28 -1.75 -6.66
C SER A 166 -18.73 -0.31 -6.79
N ASN A 167 -18.28 0.08 -7.99
CA ASN A 167 -17.79 1.44 -8.30
C ASN A 167 -16.46 1.83 -7.63
N ALA A 168 -15.49 0.92 -7.59
CA ALA A 168 -14.18 1.23 -7.05
C ALA A 168 -13.39 2.26 -7.88
N THR A 169 -12.70 3.16 -7.19
CA THR A 169 -11.71 4.06 -7.80
C THR A 169 -10.63 3.26 -8.52
N PHE A 170 -10.37 3.62 -9.77
CA PHE A 170 -9.30 3.04 -10.58
C PHE A 170 -8.81 4.07 -11.59
N ASN A 171 -7.64 4.65 -11.36
CA ASN A 171 -7.15 5.83 -12.10
C ASN A 171 -6.35 5.48 -13.35
N HIS A 172 -6.48 4.25 -13.84
CA HIS A 172 -5.94 3.82 -15.12
C HIS A 172 -7.07 3.39 -16.05
N PHE A 173 -6.84 3.51 -17.36
CA PHE A 173 -7.71 2.85 -18.33
C PHE A 173 -7.57 1.32 -18.24
N TYR A 174 -6.34 0.84 -18.12
CA TYR A 174 -5.99 -0.56 -17.99
C TYR A 174 -4.65 -0.69 -17.25
N HIS A 175 -4.53 -1.72 -16.42
CA HIS A 175 -3.28 -2.07 -15.74
C HIS A 175 -3.16 -3.59 -15.63
N ARG A 176 -1.97 -4.14 -15.87
CA ARG A 176 -1.73 -5.61 -15.84
C ARG A 176 -1.64 -6.19 -14.44
N GLY A 177 -1.58 -5.33 -13.42
CA GLY A 177 -1.37 -5.74 -12.02
C GLY A 177 0.08 -6.10 -11.70
N ILE A 178 1.03 -5.80 -12.60
CA ILE A 178 2.46 -6.01 -12.37
C ILE A 178 3.10 -4.64 -12.11
N PHE A 179 3.77 -4.50 -10.98
CA PHE A 179 4.48 -3.30 -10.55
C PHE A 179 5.96 -3.63 -10.45
N GLU A 180 6.81 -2.89 -11.17
CA GLU A 180 8.24 -3.17 -11.28
C GLU A 180 9.05 -2.13 -10.52
N PHE A 181 9.55 -2.51 -9.33
CA PHE A 181 10.29 -1.60 -8.46
C PHE A 181 11.50 -2.28 -7.83
N PRO A 182 12.60 -1.56 -7.57
CA PRO A 182 13.76 -2.11 -6.87
C PRO A 182 13.41 -2.40 -5.41
N ILE A 183 14.22 -3.22 -4.73
CA ILE A 183 14.11 -3.35 -3.28
C ILE A 183 14.65 -2.08 -2.61
N GLU A 184 14.09 -1.73 -1.45
CA GLU A 184 14.67 -0.70 -0.60
C GLU A 184 16.02 -1.22 -0.06
N ARG A 185 17.10 -0.42 -0.17
CA ARG A 185 18.44 -0.84 0.30
C ARG A 185 18.73 -0.40 1.73
N VAL A 186 18.25 0.79 2.10
CA VAL A 186 18.39 1.33 3.46
C VAL A 186 17.06 1.14 4.17
N ARG A 187 17.04 0.27 5.18
CA ARG A 187 15.80 -0.15 5.84
C ARG A 187 15.84 0.12 7.33
N SER A 188 14.70 0.58 7.85
CA SER A 188 14.41 0.63 9.28
C SER A 188 13.61 -0.60 9.75
N HIS A 189 13.03 -1.36 8.81
CA HIS A 189 12.31 -2.62 9.06
C HIS A 189 12.77 -3.72 8.09
N PRO A 190 12.89 -5.00 8.51
CA PRO A 190 13.36 -6.08 7.65
C PRO A 190 12.61 -6.20 6.31
N THR A 191 11.28 -6.03 6.35
CA THR A 191 10.36 -6.15 5.19
C THR A 191 9.88 -4.81 4.63
N GLN A 192 10.63 -3.72 4.84
CA GLN A 192 10.25 -2.39 4.34
C GLN A 192 10.04 -2.39 2.81
N LYS A 193 8.81 -2.07 2.39
CA LYS A 193 8.48 -1.88 0.96
C LYS A 193 8.99 -0.53 0.44
N PRO A 194 9.33 -0.41 -0.86
CA PRO A 194 9.75 0.85 -1.46
C PRO A 194 8.60 1.87 -1.47
N VAL A 195 8.88 3.13 -1.13
CA VAL A 195 7.88 4.21 -1.18
C VAL A 195 7.28 4.37 -2.57
N PRO A 196 8.05 4.39 -3.69
CA PRO A 196 7.47 4.59 -5.03
C PRO A 196 6.45 3.51 -5.44
N LEU A 197 6.66 2.25 -5.01
CA LEU A 197 5.69 1.17 -5.22
C LEU A 197 4.35 1.50 -4.54
N VAL A 198 4.41 1.91 -3.28
CA VAL A 198 3.21 2.21 -2.49
C VAL A 198 2.53 3.48 -2.98
N GLU A 199 3.28 4.48 -3.42
CA GLU A 199 2.72 5.66 -4.08
C GLU A 199 1.94 5.31 -5.35
N GLU A 200 2.49 4.42 -6.19
CA GLU A 200 1.79 4.01 -7.42
C GLU A 200 0.47 3.31 -7.07
N LEU A 201 0.48 2.39 -6.09
CA LEU A 201 -0.73 1.73 -5.60
C LEU A 201 -1.77 2.73 -5.07
N ILE A 202 -1.35 3.70 -4.26
CA ILE A 202 -2.23 4.76 -3.73
C ILE A 202 -2.82 5.56 -4.89
N ARG A 203 -2.02 5.99 -5.87
CA ARG A 203 -2.50 6.75 -7.03
C ARG A 203 -3.46 5.94 -7.91
N THR A 204 -3.19 4.64 -8.09
CA THR A 204 -4.05 3.75 -8.87
C THR A 204 -5.43 3.59 -8.23
N TYR A 205 -5.51 3.53 -6.90
CA TYR A 205 -6.70 3.05 -6.17
C TYR A 205 -7.39 4.08 -5.28
N SER A 206 -6.90 5.32 -5.22
CA SER A 206 -7.50 6.43 -4.47
C SER A 206 -7.33 7.76 -5.21
N ASN A 207 -8.10 8.77 -4.83
CA ASN A 207 -8.00 10.14 -5.33
C ASN A 207 -7.25 11.05 -4.32
N PRO A 208 -6.73 12.21 -4.77
CA PRO A 208 -6.19 13.21 -3.85
C PRO A 208 -7.21 13.58 -2.77
N GLY A 209 -6.76 13.74 -1.53
CA GLY A 209 -7.62 14.01 -0.37
C GLY A 209 -8.36 12.79 0.21
N ASP A 210 -8.31 11.62 -0.45
CA ASP A 210 -8.82 10.38 0.13
C ASP A 210 -7.99 9.95 1.35
N THR A 211 -8.60 9.12 2.21
CA THR A 211 -7.93 8.52 3.37
C THR A 211 -7.41 7.12 3.04
N VAL A 212 -6.12 6.90 3.32
CA VAL A 212 -5.42 5.62 3.24
C VAL A 212 -5.20 5.08 4.64
N LEU A 213 -5.52 3.80 4.86
CA LEU A 213 -5.35 3.13 6.15
C LEU A 213 -4.33 1.99 6.08
N ASP A 214 -3.43 1.95 7.06
CA ASP A 214 -2.51 0.83 7.30
C ASP A 214 -2.41 0.51 8.80
N CYS A 215 -2.93 -0.64 9.23
CA CYS A 215 -2.90 -1.09 10.63
C CYS A 215 -1.74 -2.05 10.95
N PHE A 216 -0.82 -2.24 10.00
CA PHE A 216 0.43 -2.97 10.16
C PHE A 216 1.58 -2.09 9.61
N ALA A 217 1.62 -0.84 10.06
CA ALA A 217 2.37 0.21 9.40
C ALA A 217 3.89 -0.07 9.34
N GLY A 218 4.43 -0.88 10.25
CA GLY A 218 5.83 -1.25 10.32
C GLY A 218 6.72 0.00 10.31
N SER A 219 7.52 0.14 9.26
CA SER A 219 8.39 1.32 9.08
C SER A 219 7.68 2.62 8.66
N GLY A 220 6.37 2.63 8.45
CA GLY A 220 5.61 3.81 8.04
C GLY A 220 5.66 4.12 6.54
N THR A 221 6.01 3.15 5.66
CA THR A 221 6.08 3.38 4.21
C THR A 221 4.74 3.87 3.64
N THR A 222 3.62 3.27 4.05
CA THR A 222 2.28 3.66 3.58
C THR A 222 1.92 5.09 3.97
N ALA A 223 2.28 5.51 5.19
CA ALA A 223 2.08 6.88 5.65
C ALA A 223 2.88 7.89 4.83
N VAL A 224 4.17 7.61 4.61
CA VAL A 224 5.04 8.46 3.80
C VAL A 224 4.50 8.58 2.37
N ALA A 225 4.11 7.47 1.75
CA ALA A 225 3.54 7.46 0.40
C ALA A 225 2.20 8.25 0.34
N ALA A 226 1.33 8.12 1.34
CA ALA A 226 0.08 8.88 1.43
C ALA A 226 0.35 10.39 1.51
N ILE A 227 1.28 10.82 2.36
CA ILE A 227 1.69 12.24 2.48
C ILE A 227 2.23 12.77 1.13
N GLN A 228 3.13 12.02 0.49
CA GLN A 228 3.79 12.44 -0.75
C GLN A 228 2.82 12.51 -1.94
N THR A 229 1.74 11.73 -1.89
CA THR A 229 0.67 11.71 -2.89
C THR A 229 -0.50 12.62 -2.52
N GLY A 230 -0.46 13.40 -1.44
CA GLY A 230 -1.56 14.28 -1.05
C GLY A 230 -2.84 13.53 -0.63
N ARG A 231 -2.68 12.40 0.07
CA ARG A 231 -3.74 11.66 0.75
C ARG A 231 -3.62 11.84 2.26
N TYR A 232 -4.72 11.62 2.97
CA TYR A 232 -4.68 11.49 4.42
C TYR A 232 -4.27 10.08 4.82
N PHE A 233 -3.62 9.93 5.97
CA PHE A 233 -3.21 8.64 6.49
C PHE A 233 -3.81 8.38 7.86
N LYS A 234 -4.29 7.15 8.07
CA LYS A 234 -4.62 6.60 9.37
C LYS A 234 -3.89 5.28 9.58
N GLY A 235 -3.33 5.04 10.76
CA GLY A 235 -2.71 3.75 11.00
C GLY A 235 -2.25 3.50 12.42
N CYS A 236 -1.78 2.28 12.65
CA CYS A 236 -1.14 1.92 13.90
C CYS A 236 0.03 0.96 13.67
N GLU A 237 0.96 0.98 14.62
CA GLU A 237 2.04 -0.01 14.73
C GLU A 237 2.09 -0.49 16.18
N ARG A 238 2.18 -1.81 16.39
CA ARG A 238 2.14 -2.41 17.72
C ARG A 238 3.49 -2.34 18.40
N ASP A 239 4.57 -2.60 17.66
CA ASP A 239 5.92 -2.60 18.21
C ASP A 239 6.45 -1.18 18.39
N TRP A 240 6.91 -0.86 19.61
CA TRP A 240 7.43 0.47 19.92
C TRP A 240 8.66 0.84 19.08
N THR A 241 9.55 -0.10 18.77
CA THR A 241 10.76 0.17 17.98
C THR A 241 10.38 0.60 16.57
N TYR A 242 9.47 -0.12 15.93
CA TYR A 242 8.99 0.21 14.59
C TYR A 242 8.10 1.45 14.58
N PHE A 243 7.25 1.62 15.61
CA PHE A 243 6.44 2.82 15.77
C PHE A 243 7.30 4.08 15.81
N TYR A 244 8.33 4.14 16.66
CA TYR A 244 9.21 5.32 16.72
C TYR A 244 9.97 5.56 15.41
N ALA A 245 10.45 4.49 14.75
CA ALA A 245 11.11 4.63 13.46
C ALA A 245 10.16 5.17 12.38
N ALA A 246 8.90 4.72 12.36
CA ALA A 246 7.86 5.20 11.47
C ALA A 246 7.49 6.66 11.76
N GLU A 247 7.31 7.00 13.04
CA GLU A 247 6.97 8.36 13.49
C GLU A 247 7.99 9.39 13.00
N GLN A 248 9.30 9.10 13.13
CA GLN A 248 10.35 9.98 12.63
C GLN A 248 10.29 10.17 11.10
N ARG A 249 10.03 9.10 10.35
CA ARG A 249 9.88 9.17 8.88
C ARG A 249 8.64 9.95 8.46
N ILE A 250 7.52 9.75 9.16
CA ILE A 250 6.27 10.47 8.96
C ILE A 250 6.47 11.96 9.22
N PHE A 251 7.06 12.30 10.37
CA PHE A 251 7.33 13.69 10.75
C PHE A 251 8.18 14.40 9.71
N LYS A 252 9.30 13.80 9.32
CA LYS A 252 10.16 14.34 8.25
C LYS A 252 9.40 14.52 6.93
N SER A 253 8.58 13.54 6.54
CA SER A 253 7.78 13.65 5.31
C SER A 253 6.73 14.76 5.38
N LEU A 254 6.17 15.04 6.56
CA LEU A 254 5.24 16.16 6.78
C LEU A 254 5.96 17.51 6.65
N GLU A 255 7.15 17.65 7.24
CA GLU A 255 7.97 18.86 7.12
C GLU A 255 8.35 19.13 5.67
N ASP A 256 8.92 18.13 4.98
CA ASP A 256 9.30 18.21 3.57
C ASP A 256 8.10 18.60 2.69
N ARG A 257 6.91 18.08 3.03
CA ARG A 257 5.69 18.34 2.29
C ARG A 257 5.18 19.76 2.52
N ARG A 258 5.11 20.22 3.77
CA ARG A 258 4.68 21.58 4.12
C ARG A 258 5.63 22.63 3.55
N ALA A 259 6.94 22.36 3.57
CA ALA A 259 7.93 23.21 2.93
C ALA A 259 7.62 23.42 1.44
N LYS A 260 7.29 22.34 0.71
CA LYS A 260 6.88 22.42 -0.71
C LYS A 260 5.57 23.17 -0.94
N LEU A 261 4.62 23.11 0.00
CA LEU A 261 3.34 23.84 -0.09
C LEU A 261 3.51 25.34 0.19
N SER A 262 4.47 25.73 1.03
CA SER A 262 4.72 27.12 1.41
C SER A 262 5.42 27.98 0.35
N VAL A 263 5.91 27.38 -0.74
CA VAL A 263 6.53 28.11 -1.85
C VAL A 263 5.44 28.71 -2.75
N PRO A 264 5.42 30.04 -2.99
CA PRO A 264 4.44 30.67 -3.88
C PRO A 264 4.47 30.05 -5.28
N GLN A 265 3.39 29.41 -5.69
CA GLN A 265 3.25 28.81 -7.03
C GLN A 265 2.96 29.85 -8.13
N SER A 266 3.47 31.09 -7.99
CA SER A 266 3.29 32.15 -8.99
C SER A 266 3.98 31.85 -10.33
N GLY A 267 4.84 30.83 -10.39
CA GLY A 267 5.47 30.34 -11.62
C GLY A 267 4.73 29.22 -12.36
N LEU A 268 3.79 28.51 -11.71
CA LEU A 268 3.11 27.34 -12.31
C LEU A 268 1.79 27.70 -13.01
N LEU A 269 1.25 28.90 -12.77
CA LEU A 269 0.05 29.39 -13.47
C LEU A 269 0.33 29.81 -14.92
N ASN A 270 1.59 30.07 -15.28
CA ASN A 270 1.96 30.35 -16.68
C ASN A 270 1.89 29.08 -17.56
N ASP A 271 2.11 27.89 -17.00
CA ASP A 271 2.05 26.63 -17.74
C ASP A 271 0.60 26.23 -18.11
N ARG A 272 -0.41 26.75 -17.38
CA ARG A 272 -1.82 26.58 -17.76
C ARG A 272 -2.19 27.37 -19.01
N ALA A 273 -1.63 28.57 -19.18
CA ALA A 273 -1.87 29.40 -20.36
C ALA A 273 -1.20 28.83 -21.62
N GLU A 274 -0.07 28.15 -21.49
CA GLU A 274 0.58 27.47 -22.61
C GLU A 274 -0.17 26.19 -23.04
N PHE A 275 -0.72 25.41 -22.10
CA PHE A 275 -1.52 24.23 -22.46
C PHE A 275 -2.86 24.56 -23.11
N GLU A 276 -3.52 25.65 -22.71
CA GLU A 276 -4.74 26.13 -23.36
C GLU A 276 -4.47 26.85 -24.70
N GLY A 277 -3.24 27.37 -24.89
CA GLY A 277 -2.82 28.08 -26.11
C GLY A 277 -2.41 27.19 -27.30
N VAL A 278 -2.15 25.89 -27.09
CA VAL A 278 -1.66 25.00 -28.17
C VAL A 278 -2.79 24.44 -29.07
N SER A 279 -4.06 24.74 -28.80
CA SER A 279 -5.18 24.27 -29.65
C SER A 279 -5.64 25.26 -30.75
N LEU A 280 -4.94 26.37 -30.99
CA LEU A 280 -5.30 27.30 -32.08
C LEU A 280 -4.05 27.82 -32.79
N GLN A 281 -3.37 26.98 -33.58
CA GLN A 281 -2.65 27.42 -34.78
C GLN A 281 -2.33 26.26 -35.74
N LYS A 282 -3.05 26.30 -36.87
CA LYS A 282 -2.93 25.56 -38.15
C LYS A 282 -3.41 24.11 -38.21
#